data_AF-A0A919LQF3-F1
#
_entry.id   AF-A0A919LQF3-F1
#
_cell.length_a   1.000
_cell.length_b   1.000
_cell.length_c   1.000
_cell.angle_alpha   90.00
_cell.angle_beta   90.00
_cell.angle_gamma   90.00
#
_symmetry.space_group_name_H-M   'P 1'
#
loop_
_entity.id
_entity.type
_entity.pdbx_description
1 polymer ?
#
loop_
_entity_poly.entity_id
_entity_poly.type
_entity_poly.pdbx_seq_one_letter_code
_entity_poly.pdbx_strand_id
1 'polypeptide(L)'
;MHAAEPQMVEQTGVTPAIIAYITEAFAESKLAIWARYLDEEEMAFTRQHYFDRLQEWPALVAKLHQACREGVAPDSASGQALARAWLELFQSYAGTRPQTLQKFRRAMEQEPHLMKGTG
;
A
#
# COMPACT_ATOMS: atom_id res chain seq x y z
N MET A 1 -17.72 -3.54 -2.17
CA MET A 1 -17.94 -3.90 -0.76
C MET A 1 -18.35 -5.36 -0.71
N HIS A 2 -17.42 -6.27 -0.44
CA HIS A 2 -17.77 -7.65 -0.05
C HIS A 2 -18.07 -7.60 1.44
N ALA A 3 -19.34 -7.36 1.80
CA ALA A 3 -19.81 -7.72 3.13
C ALA A 3 -19.59 -9.23 3.26
N ALA A 4 -18.87 -9.67 4.30
CA ALA A 4 -18.56 -11.08 4.49
C ALA A 4 -19.87 -11.89 4.47
N GLU A 5 -19.95 -12.87 3.56
CA GLU A 5 -21.10 -13.77 3.52
C GLU A 5 -21.21 -14.48 4.89
N PRO A 6 -22.37 -14.47 5.56
CA PRO A 6 -22.53 -15.06 6.90
C PRO A 6 -22.04 -16.52 6.95
N GLN A 7 -22.25 -17.25 5.85
CA GLN A 7 -21.84 -18.63 5.69
C GLN A 7 -20.30 -18.82 5.68
N MET A 8 -19.55 -17.84 5.17
CA MET A 8 -18.09 -17.86 5.19
C MET A 8 -17.56 -17.66 6.61
N VAL A 9 -18.21 -16.81 7.42
CA VAL A 9 -17.83 -16.58 8.82
C VAL A 9 -18.09 -17.83 9.67
N GLU A 10 -19.23 -18.49 9.49
CA GLU A 10 -19.56 -19.73 10.21
C GLU A 10 -18.63 -20.89 9.87
N GLN A 11 -18.15 -20.98 8.62
CA GLN A 11 -17.28 -22.07 8.17
C GLN A 11 -15.80 -21.83 8.48
N THR A 12 -15.34 -20.58 8.45
CA THR A 12 -13.89 -20.25 8.59
C THR A 12 -13.54 -19.58 9.91
N GLY A 13 -14.53 -19.04 10.63
CA GLY A 13 -14.33 -18.16 11.78
C GLY A 13 -13.74 -16.78 11.43
N VAL A 14 -13.47 -16.48 10.16
CA VAL A 14 -12.86 -15.23 9.73
C VAL A 14 -13.90 -14.12 9.72
N THR A 15 -13.87 -13.29 10.76
CA THR A 15 -14.72 -12.11 10.89
C THR A 15 -14.06 -10.88 10.25
N PRO A 16 -14.84 -9.84 9.89
CA PRO A 16 -14.28 -8.55 9.49
C PRO A 16 -13.30 -7.95 10.51
N ALA A 17 -13.53 -8.18 11.81
CA ALA A 17 -12.63 -7.74 12.87
C ALA A 17 -11.27 -8.45 12.81
N ILE A 18 -11.24 -9.76 12.52
CA ILE A 18 -9.99 -10.50 12.33
C ILE A 18 -9.24 -9.99 11.09
N ILE A 19 -9.95 -9.72 9.98
CA ILE A 19 -9.34 -9.16 8.77
C ILE A 19 -8.74 -7.78 9.05
N ALA A 20 -9.45 -6.91 9.77
CA ALA A 20 -8.95 -5.60 10.18
C ALA A 20 -7.69 -5.72 11.03
N TYR A 21 -7.71 -6.59 12.05
CA TYR A 21 -6.56 -6.84 12.92
C TYR A 21 -5.33 -7.35 12.15
N ILE A 22 -5.52 -8.32 11.24
CA ILE A 22 -4.42 -8.85 10.41
C ILE A 22 -3.88 -7.78 9.46
N THR A 23 -4.76 -6.93 8.90
CA THR A 23 -4.35 -5.81 8.03
C THR A 23 -3.47 -4.82 8.79
N GLU A 24 -3.86 -4.47 10.02
CA GLU A 24 -3.09 -3.61 10.90
C GLU A 24 -1.76 -4.24 11.31
N ALA A 25 -1.76 -5.52 11.70
CA ALA A 25 -0.53 -6.23 12.03
C ALA A 25 0.46 -6.30 10.85
N PHE A 26 -0.05 -6.47 9.63
CA PHE A 26 0.78 -6.46 8.44
C PHE A 26 1.33 -5.07 8.12
N ALA A 27 0.51 -4.02 8.30
CA ALA A 27 0.97 -2.63 8.19
C ALA A 27 2.12 -2.34 9.17
N GLU A 28 1.97 -2.75 10.44
CA GLU A 28 3.02 -2.61 11.45
C GLU A 28 4.31 -3.33 11.07
N SER A 29 4.21 -4.51 10.44
CA SER A 29 5.41 -5.22 9.94
C SER A 29 6.20 -4.39 8.91
N LYS A 30 5.51 -3.62 8.06
CA LYS A 30 6.15 -2.72 7.08
C LYS A 30 6.70 -1.46 7.76
N LEU A 31 5.94 -0.89 8.70
CA LEU A 31 6.37 0.27 9.49
C LEU A 31 7.64 -0.04 10.28
N ALA A 32 7.76 -1.24 10.85
CA ALA A 32 8.98 -1.69 11.53
C ALA A 32 10.19 -1.78 10.58
N ILE A 33 9.99 -2.14 9.31
CA ILE A 33 11.05 -2.12 8.31
C ILE A 33 11.45 -0.68 7.99
N TRP A 34 10.49 0.21 7.72
CA TRP A 34 10.79 1.61 7.38
C TRP A 34 11.42 2.40 8.54
N ALA A 35 11.17 2.02 9.79
CA ALA A 35 11.84 2.61 10.95
C ALA A 35 13.37 2.45 10.93
N ARG A 36 13.92 1.53 10.13
CA ARG A 36 15.37 1.39 9.91
C ARG A 36 15.96 2.39 8.90
N TYR A 37 15.10 3.07 8.15
CA TYR A 37 15.47 3.96 7.04
C TYR A 37 15.05 5.42 7.26
N LEU A 38 13.93 5.62 7.96
CA LEU A 38 13.34 6.92 8.22
C LEU A 38 13.85 7.50 9.54
N ASP A 39 13.92 8.84 9.60
CA ASP A 39 14.10 9.53 10.88
C ASP A 39 12.80 9.59 11.70
N GLU A 40 12.88 10.11 12.93
CA GLU A 40 11.73 10.12 13.86
C GLU A 40 10.54 10.92 13.31
N GLU A 41 10.79 12.07 12.68
CA GLU A 41 9.74 12.93 12.12
C GLU A 41 9.08 12.28 10.90
N GLU A 42 9.89 11.71 10.00
CA GLU A 42 9.40 10.94 8.86
C GLU A 42 8.55 9.75 9.30
N MET A 43 9.04 9.00 10.28
CA MET A 43 8.35 7.82 10.78
C MET A 43 7.04 8.19 11.49
N ALA A 44 7.03 9.28 12.27
CA ALA A 44 5.82 9.79 12.91
C ALA A 44 4.76 10.17 11.88
N PHE A 45 5.14 10.92 10.84
CA PHE A 45 4.26 11.27 9.73
C PHE A 45 3.72 10.01 9.04
N THR A 46 4.60 9.06 8.72
CA THR A 46 4.19 7.82 8.05
C THR A 46 3.24 7.01 8.90
N ARG A 47 3.49 6.82 10.20
CA ARG A 47 2.56 6.09 11.08
C ARG A 47 1.18 6.75 11.13
N GLN A 48 1.15 8.08 11.20
CA GLN A 48 -0.10 8.83 11.26
C GLN A 48 -0.93 8.68 9.98
N HIS A 49 -0.29 8.65 8.81
CA HIS A 49 -0.98 8.72 7.52
C HIS A 49 -1.03 7.41 6.73
N TYR A 50 -0.37 6.34 7.21
CA TYR A 50 -0.29 5.07 6.47
C TYR A 50 -1.66 4.44 6.22
N PHE A 51 -2.56 4.53 7.21
CA PHE A 51 -3.88 3.91 7.14
C PHE A 51 -4.93 4.77 6.42
N ASP A 52 -4.70 6.08 6.25
CA ASP A 52 -5.66 7.04 5.68
C ASP A 52 -6.23 6.58 4.33
N ARG A 53 -5.35 6.05 3.47
CA ARG A 53 -5.67 5.67 2.09
C ARG A 53 -5.29 4.22 1.76
N LEU A 54 -5.05 3.39 2.77
CA LEU A 54 -4.59 2.00 2.55
C LEU A 54 -5.60 1.19 1.72
N GLN A 55 -6.91 1.41 1.94
CA GLN A 55 -7.98 0.72 1.20
C GLN A 55 -8.07 1.07 -0.30
N GLU A 56 -7.40 2.13 -0.76
CA GLU A 56 -7.41 2.53 -2.18
C GLU A 56 -6.41 1.74 -3.03
N TRP A 57 -5.39 1.16 -2.39
CA TRP A 57 -4.33 0.41 -3.07
C TRP A 57 -4.84 -0.78 -3.89
N PRO A 58 -5.72 -1.67 -3.39
CA PRO A 58 -6.19 -2.82 -4.17
C PRO A 58 -6.86 -2.42 -5.50
N ALA A 59 -7.68 -1.36 -5.46
CA ALA A 59 -8.37 -0.87 -6.66
C ALA A 59 -7.38 -0.27 -7.68
N LEU A 60 -6.36 0.45 -7.22
CA LEU A 60 -5.32 0.98 -8.09
C LEU A 60 -4.46 -0.14 -8.69
N VAL A 61 -4.05 -1.12 -7.89
CA VAL A 61 -3.26 -2.28 -8.34
C VAL A 61 -4.04 -3.10 -9.37
N ALA A 62 -5.34 -3.29 -9.19
CA ALA A 62 -6.20 -3.94 -10.19
C ALA A 62 -6.20 -3.19 -11.54
N LYS A 63 -6.27 -1.85 -11.52
CA LYS A 63 -6.19 -1.02 -12.74
C LYS A 63 -4.81 -1.11 -13.40
N LEU A 64 -3.73 -1.13 -12.62
CA LEU A 64 -2.37 -1.32 -13.12
C LEU A 64 -2.20 -2.69 -13.79
N HIS A 65 -2.71 -3.76 -13.18
CA HIS A 65 -2.71 -5.09 -13.79
C HIS A 65 -3.50 -5.12 -15.10
N GLN A 66 -4.65 -4.46 -15.17
CA GLN A 66 -5.43 -4.37 -16.41
C GLN A 66 -4.65 -3.62 -17.50
N ALA A 67 -4.06 -2.47 -17.17
CA ALA A 67 -3.27 -1.68 -18.11
C ALA A 67 -2.07 -2.48 -18.67
N CYS A 68 -1.40 -3.28 -17.82
CA CYS A 68 -0.34 -4.19 -18.25
C CYS A 68 -0.86 -5.27 -19.21
N ARG A 69 -2.02 -5.89 -18.91
CA ARG A 69 -2.62 -6.91 -19.78
C ARG A 69 -3.04 -6.35 -21.14
N GLU A 70 -3.53 -5.12 -21.16
CA GLU A 70 -3.98 -4.43 -22.38
C GLU A 70 -2.84 -3.79 -23.17
N GLY A 71 -1.60 -3.81 -22.64
CA GLY A 71 -0.45 -3.20 -23.30
C GLY A 71 -0.55 -1.67 -23.39
N VAL A 72 -1.20 -1.02 -22.41
CA VAL A 72 -1.30 0.44 -22.35
C VAL A 72 0.10 1.05 -22.30
N ALA A 73 0.41 1.93 -23.24
CA ALA A 73 1.71 2.58 -23.30
C ALA A 73 1.94 3.45 -22.05
N PRO A 74 3.09 3.33 -21.35
CA PRO A 74 3.34 4.09 -20.12
C PRO A 74 3.37 5.61 -20.31
N ASP A 75 3.72 6.09 -21.51
CA ASP A 75 3.75 7.50 -21.91
C ASP A 75 2.39 8.03 -22.40
N SER A 76 1.40 7.15 -22.59
CA SER A 76 0.02 7.55 -22.91
C SER A 76 -0.62 8.33 -21.76
N ALA A 77 -1.65 9.12 -22.07
CA ALA A 77 -2.42 9.85 -21.07
C ALA A 77 -2.99 8.93 -19.97
N SER A 78 -3.40 7.71 -20.33
CA SER A 78 -3.93 6.70 -19.39
C SER A 78 -2.83 6.14 -18.50
N GLY A 79 -1.68 5.76 -19.06
CA GLY A 79 -0.52 5.30 -18.31
C GLY A 79 -0.02 6.35 -17.31
N GLN A 80 0.08 7.60 -17.75
CA GLN A 80 0.46 8.72 -16.89
C GLN A 80 -0.58 9.03 -15.80
N ALA A 81 -1.88 8.81 -16.06
CA ALA A 81 -2.91 8.97 -15.04
C ALA A 81 -2.77 7.92 -13.93
N LEU A 82 -2.47 6.67 -14.27
CA LEU A 82 -2.20 5.62 -13.30
C LEU A 82 -0.93 5.89 -12.48
N ALA A 83 0.14 6.38 -13.14
CA ALA A 83 1.37 6.76 -12.46
C ALA A 83 1.15 7.91 -11.46
N ARG A 84 0.35 8.93 -11.82
CA ARG A 84 -0.02 10.01 -10.90
C ARG A 84 -0.83 9.51 -9.70
N ALA A 85 -1.83 8.64 -9.93
CA ALA A 85 -2.61 8.07 -8.85
C ALA A 85 -1.74 7.23 -7.88
N TRP A 86 -0.79 6.47 -8.42
CA TRP A 86 0.19 5.73 -7.62
C TRP A 86 1.07 6.66 -6.79
N LEU A 87 1.59 7.73 -7.41
CA LEU A 87 2.42 8.70 -6.71
C LEU A 87 1.65 9.44 -5.62
N GLU A 88 0.39 9.79 -5.86
CA GLU A 88 -0.47 10.46 -4.88
C GLU A 88 -0.74 9.58 -3.66
N LEU A 89 -1.09 8.30 -3.87
CA LEU A 89 -1.26 7.34 -2.77
C LEU A 89 0.05 7.07 -2.03
N PHE A 90 1.18 7.08 -2.74
CA PHE A 90 2.49 6.92 -2.10
C PHE A 90 2.85 8.13 -1.24
N GLN A 91 2.66 9.34 -1.76
CA GLN A 91 2.95 10.58 -1.05
C GLN A 91 2.02 10.82 0.14
N SER A 92 0.82 10.21 0.17
CA SER A 92 -0.10 10.38 1.29
C SER A 92 0.51 9.93 2.62
N TYR A 93 1.35 8.88 2.62
CA TYR A 93 2.03 8.40 3.82
C TYR A 93 3.55 8.64 3.83
N ALA A 94 4.18 8.81 2.66
CA ALA A 94 5.62 9.09 2.56
C ALA A 94 5.95 10.59 2.65
N GLY A 95 4.93 11.45 2.54
CA GLY A 95 5.09 12.89 2.37
C GLY A 95 5.61 13.26 0.97
N THR A 96 5.97 14.52 0.78
CA THR A 96 6.40 15.06 -0.53
C THR A 96 7.88 15.40 -0.61
N ARG A 97 8.63 15.25 0.50
CA ARG A 97 10.05 15.59 0.55
C ARG A 97 10.87 14.61 -0.31
N PRO A 98 11.65 15.08 -1.30
CA PRO A 98 12.41 14.19 -2.19
C PRO A 98 13.37 13.24 -1.46
N GLN A 99 13.97 13.70 -0.37
CA GLN A 99 14.90 12.90 0.45
C GLN A 99 14.17 11.75 1.14
N THR A 100 13.00 12.00 1.71
CA THR A 100 12.16 10.98 2.34
C THR A 100 11.69 9.96 1.31
N LEU A 101 11.20 10.42 0.15
CA LEU A 101 10.80 9.53 -0.95
C LEU A 101 11.95 8.63 -1.43
N GLN A 102 13.18 9.14 -1.46
CA GLN A 102 14.36 8.34 -1.80
C GLN A 102 14.67 7.27 -0.74
N LYS A 103 14.53 7.58 0.56
CA LYS A 103 14.67 6.59 1.65
C LYS A 103 13.67 5.44 1.50
N PHE A 104 12.40 5.76 1.19
CA PHE A 104 11.38 4.74 0.92
C PHE A 104 11.73 3.86 -0.29
N ARG A 105 12.15 4.46 -1.42
CA ARG A 105 12.57 3.70 -2.62
C ARG A 105 13.73 2.77 -2.31
N ARG A 106 14.74 3.27 -1.60
CA ARG A 106 15.88 2.45 -1.16
C ARG A 106 15.44 1.29 -0.26
N ALA A 107 14.54 1.52 0.69
CA ALA A 107 14.00 0.45 1.51
C ALA A 107 13.28 -0.60 0.65
N MET A 108 12.43 -0.16 -0.28
CA MET A 108 11.71 -1.03 -1.21
C MET A 108 12.62 -1.88 -2.10
N GLU A 109 13.77 -1.34 -2.53
CA GLU A 109 14.78 -2.07 -3.31
C GLU A 109 15.55 -3.09 -2.47
N GLN A 110 15.83 -2.77 -1.20
CA GLN A 110 16.67 -3.59 -0.32
C GLN A 110 15.90 -4.62 0.50
N GLU A 111 14.60 -4.43 0.70
CA GLU A 111 13.78 -5.23 1.60
C GLU A 111 12.65 -5.92 0.83
N PRO A 112 12.87 -7.17 0.35
CA PRO A 112 11.87 -7.93 -0.39
C PRO A 112 10.53 -8.10 0.34
N HIS A 113 10.54 -8.01 1.68
CA HIS A 113 9.35 -8.08 2.52
C HIS A 113 8.39 -6.90 2.32
N LEU A 114 8.87 -5.73 1.88
CA LEU A 114 8.00 -4.59 1.57
C LEU A 114 7.16 -4.82 0.30
N MET A 115 7.68 -5.65 -0.63
CA MET A 115 7.03 -6.02 -1.89
C MET A 115 6.07 -7.20 -1.75
N LYS A 116 6.13 -7.94 -0.63
CA LYS A 116 5.14 -8.98 -0.34
C LYS A 116 3.83 -8.28 0.06
N GLY A 117 2.74 -8.59 -0.64
CA GLY A 117 1.40 -8.22 -0.23
C GLY A 117 0.90 -9.12 0.89
N THR A 118 -0.16 -8.70 1.59
CA THR A 118 -1.08 -9.65 2.22
C THR A 118 -1.71 -10.42 1.06
N GLY A 119 -1.24 -11.65 0.82
CA GLY A 119 -1.73 -12.48 -0.28
C GLY A 119 -3.23 -12.73 -0.25
#